data_AF-A0A6V7FMH9-F1
#
_entry.id   AF-A0A6V7FMH9-F1
#
_cell.length_a   1.000
_cell.length_b   1.000
_cell.length_c   1.000
_cell.angle_alpha   90.00
_cell.angle_beta   90.00
_cell.angle_gamma   90.00
#
_symmetry.space_group_name_H-M   'P 1'
#
loop_
_entity.id
_entity.type
_entity.pdbx_description
1 polymer ?
#
loop_
_entity_poly.entity_id
_entity_poly.type
_entity_poly.pdbx_seq_one_letter_code
_entity_poly.pdbx_strand_id
1 'polypeptide(L)'
;MGLCVSKQSVAGSPDHYATHALEQTPPSTPSSSEASMSPSLHGLPSLGARRARRAGAGHPTLQPHEVQQAAYQLGMRLNDRPIEDARDRQRLADATATVHETRLALHRGRGNVDSDLRLSNGRSATYSSLSYCLGENDENLLAGSALAAGAGNCDHNAAINTRRHAVRMEDGGQMMTVRDYEQTHLYALYQPPSSAEEESPVVLDSWADGPAVLLRDSHWAGTYGTSTNVIEHFNKPDAIDALARTNAFRAEIEDPQTDLHANARELETAFLANPAPGDIRTAMPVIAPDLAKSTRQRLQKYSPRTREALAADAARQAYGLDEAQPISPRTTTAILEDAERLDALGRPPLSW
;
A
#
# COMPACT_ATOMS: atom_id res chain seq x y z
N MET A 1 -10.10 -27.25 21.66
CA MET A 1 -8.73 -26.96 22.14
C MET A 1 -7.78 -27.86 21.39
N GLY A 2 -6.94 -27.27 20.54
CA GLY A 2 -5.95 -27.95 19.70
C GLY A 2 -5.25 -26.89 18.87
N LEU A 3 -4.12 -26.41 19.38
CA LEU A 3 -3.25 -25.39 18.79
C LEU A 3 -2.43 -26.04 17.67
N CYS A 4 -2.53 -25.53 16.45
CA CYS A 4 -1.55 -25.81 15.39
C CYS A 4 -0.30 -24.96 15.67
N VAL A 5 0.73 -25.62 16.20
CA VAL A 5 2.08 -25.07 16.35
C VAL A 5 2.86 -25.48 15.10
N SER A 6 3.27 -24.51 14.29
CA SER A 6 4.22 -24.72 13.19
C SER A 6 5.53 -25.28 13.74
N LYS A 7 6.00 -26.42 13.22
CA LYS A 7 7.35 -26.94 13.48
C LYS A 7 8.10 -27.23 12.19
N GLN A 8 9.39 -26.94 12.30
CA GLN A 8 10.47 -26.98 11.31
C GLN A 8 10.63 -28.34 10.61
N SER A 9 10.97 -28.29 9.33
CA SER A 9 11.34 -29.42 8.47
C SER A 9 12.67 -30.06 8.89
N VAL A 10 12.65 -31.39 9.07
CA VAL A 10 13.83 -32.27 8.90
C VAL A 10 13.37 -33.59 8.25
N ALA A 11 14.16 -34.04 7.30
CA ALA A 11 13.94 -35.16 6.39
C ALA A 11 13.82 -36.56 7.05
N GLY A 12 13.06 -37.43 6.40
CA GLY A 12 13.06 -38.89 6.63
C GLY A 12 11.84 -39.58 6.03
N SER A 13 12.02 -40.32 4.94
CA SER A 13 11.09 -41.33 4.39
C SER A 13 11.84 -42.69 4.44
N PRO A 14 11.22 -43.88 4.28
CA PRO A 14 9.81 -44.21 3.97
C PRO A 14 9.22 -45.37 4.81
N ASP A 15 7.91 -45.65 4.66
CA ASP A 15 7.33 -46.98 4.30
C ASP A 15 5.89 -47.25 4.79
N HIS A 16 5.03 -47.51 3.78
CA HIS A 16 4.05 -48.59 3.63
C HIS A 16 2.64 -48.67 4.32
N TYR A 17 1.70 -49.11 3.45
CA TYR A 17 0.31 -49.64 3.57
C TYR A 17 -0.84 -48.61 3.68
N ALA A 18 -1.65 -48.39 2.62
CA ALA A 18 -2.84 -49.17 2.13
C ALA A 18 -4.06 -49.04 3.07
N THR A 19 -5.34 -48.94 2.70
CA THR A 19 -6.17 -48.96 1.47
C THR A 19 -7.64 -48.71 1.93
N HIS A 20 -8.54 -48.40 0.98
CA HIS A 20 -10.03 -48.45 1.02
C HIS A 20 -10.76 -47.19 1.53
N ALA A 21 -11.43 -46.40 0.69
CA ALA A 21 -12.62 -46.63 -0.17
C ALA A 21 -13.95 -46.68 0.61
N LEU A 22 -14.84 -45.72 0.35
CA LEU A 22 -16.23 -45.96 -0.07
C LEU A 22 -16.94 -44.65 -0.48
N GLU A 23 -17.33 -44.68 -1.75
CA GLU A 23 -18.31 -43.87 -2.47
C GLU A 23 -19.73 -44.24 -2.00
N GLN A 24 -20.64 -43.26 -1.76
CA GLN A 24 -22.09 -43.31 -2.06
C GLN A 24 -22.75 -41.90 -1.94
N THR A 25 -23.47 -41.50 -2.98
CA THR A 25 -24.41 -40.34 -3.11
C THR A 25 -25.87 -40.85 -3.08
N PRO A 26 -26.95 -40.05 -3.29
CA PRO A 26 -27.41 -38.72 -2.82
C PRO A 26 -28.85 -38.91 -2.17
N PRO A 27 -29.88 -38.00 -2.14
CA PRO A 27 -30.07 -36.64 -2.67
C PRO A 27 -30.81 -35.63 -1.76
N SER A 28 -30.90 -34.36 -2.19
CA SER A 28 -32.14 -33.53 -2.26
C SER A 28 -31.84 -32.05 -2.51
N THR A 29 -32.41 -31.50 -3.59
CA THR A 29 -32.61 -30.05 -3.83
C THR A 29 -33.82 -29.54 -3.04
N PRO A 30 -33.88 -28.26 -2.65
CA PRO A 30 -34.60 -27.32 -3.52
C PRO A 30 -34.06 -25.88 -3.58
N SER A 31 -34.20 -25.30 -4.78
CA SER A 31 -34.69 -23.95 -5.12
C SER A 31 -34.31 -22.76 -4.22
N SER A 32 -33.60 -21.77 -4.78
CA SER A 32 -33.92 -20.34 -4.62
C SER A 32 -33.17 -19.44 -5.62
N SER A 33 -33.99 -18.63 -6.31
CA SER A 33 -33.75 -17.36 -7.02
C SER A 33 -32.38 -17.04 -7.62
N GLU A 34 -32.33 -17.09 -8.94
CA GLU A 34 -31.41 -16.33 -9.78
C GLU A 34 -31.60 -14.82 -9.55
N ALA A 35 -30.64 -14.18 -8.88
CA ALA A 35 -30.36 -12.78 -9.06
C ALA A 35 -29.13 -12.67 -9.98
N SER A 36 -29.41 -12.51 -11.26
CA SER A 36 -28.44 -12.31 -12.34
C SER A 36 -27.60 -11.06 -12.07
N MET A 37 -26.33 -11.22 -11.69
CA MET A 37 -25.35 -10.14 -11.70
C MET A 37 -24.64 -10.14 -13.04
N SER A 38 -24.98 -9.14 -13.86
CA SER A 38 -24.38 -8.87 -15.16
C SER A 38 -22.86 -8.63 -15.07
N PRO A 39 -22.07 -9.07 -16.05
CA PRO A 39 -20.63 -8.82 -16.09
C PRO A 39 -20.38 -7.35 -16.45
N SER A 40 -19.75 -6.60 -15.55
CA SER A 40 -19.25 -5.26 -15.87
C SER A 40 -17.92 -5.39 -16.61
N LEU A 41 -18.00 -5.54 -17.93
CA LEU A 41 -16.94 -5.15 -18.86
C LEU A 41 -16.90 -3.62 -18.96
N HIS A 42 -15.69 -3.07 -19.13
CA HIS A 42 -15.28 -1.65 -19.16
C HIS A 42 -14.76 -1.11 -17.81
N GLY A 43 -13.53 -0.62 -17.66
CA GLY A 43 -12.46 -0.42 -18.62
C GLY A 43 -11.17 0.03 -17.94
N LEU A 44 -10.05 -0.46 -18.44
CA LEU A 44 -8.72 0.03 -18.12
C LEU A 44 -8.54 1.41 -18.78
N PRO A 45 -8.13 2.46 -18.06
CA PRO A 45 -7.61 3.66 -18.72
C PRO A 45 -6.22 3.34 -19.29
N SER A 46 -6.09 3.56 -20.59
CA SER A 46 -4.83 3.65 -21.33
C SER A 46 -3.70 4.27 -20.51
N LEU A 47 -2.67 3.46 -20.24
CA LEU A 47 -1.34 3.88 -19.80
C LEU A 47 -0.66 4.59 -20.97
N GLY A 48 -0.46 5.90 -20.86
CA GLY A 48 0.27 6.68 -21.86
C GLY A 48 -0.38 7.99 -22.26
N ALA A 49 -0.58 8.91 -21.30
CA ALA A 49 -0.73 10.31 -21.62
C ALA A 49 -0.16 11.15 -20.48
N ARG A 50 0.87 11.96 -20.77
CA ARG A 50 1.20 13.15 -19.99
C ARG A 50 -0.09 13.92 -19.79
N ARG A 51 -0.66 13.88 -18.59
CA ARG A 51 -1.85 14.68 -18.25
C ARG A 51 -1.43 16.14 -18.19
N ALA A 52 -1.45 16.81 -19.34
CA ALA A 52 -1.73 18.24 -19.35
C ALA A 52 -3.14 18.40 -18.76
N ARG A 53 -3.23 18.74 -17.47
CA ARG A 53 -4.50 19.09 -16.81
C ARG A 53 -5.07 20.27 -17.61
N ARG A 54 -6.17 20.04 -18.33
CA ARG A 54 -6.99 21.13 -18.90
C ARG A 54 -7.39 22.03 -17.74
N ALA A 55 -6.91 23.26 -17.77
CA ALA A 55 -7.34 24.34 -16.88
C ALA A 55 -8.83 24.61 -17.13
N GLY A 56 -9.69 23.95 -16.38
CA GLY A 56 -11.00 24.51 -16.07
C GLY A 56 -10.79 25.68 -15.12
N ALA A 57 -11.53 26.77 -15.31
CA ALA A 57 -11.48 27.97 -14.47
C ALA A 57 -12.02 27.70 -13.05
N GLY A 58 -11.30 26.88 -12.28
CA GLY A 58 -11.61 26.51 -10.90
C GLY A 58 -10.31 26.32 -10.12
N HIS A 59 -10.34 26.68 -8.84
CA HIS A 59 -9.20 26.51 -7.93
C HIS A 59 -8.69 25.06 -7.94
N PRO A 60 -7.36 24.82 -8.04
CA PRO A 60 -6.81 23.47 -7.94
C PRO A 60 -7.25 22.83 -6.62
N THR A 61 -8.04 21.76 -6.71
CA THR A 61 -8.46 20.99 -5.54
C THR A 61 -7.65 19.71 -5.52
N LEU A 62 -6.78 19.59 -4.53
CA LEU A 62 -5.98 18.39 -4.29
C LEU A 62 -6.86 17.29 -3.71
N GLN A 63 -6.60 16.05 -4.11
CA GLN A 63 -7.15 14.85 -3.49
C GLN A 63 -6.57 14.66 -2.08
N PRO A 64 -7.22 13.88 -1.19
CA PRO A 64 -6.73 13.70 0.18
C PRO A 64 -5.27 13.20 0.28
N HIS A 65 -4.85 12.24 -0.55
CA HIS A 65 -3.45 11.78 -0.56
C HIS A 65 -2.49 12.84 -1.11
N GLU A 66 -2.97 13.74 -1.99
CA GLU A 66 -2.17 14.86 -2.48
C GLU A 66 -1.99 15.94 -1.40
N VAL A 67 -3.03 16.17 -0.59
CA VAL A 67 -2.96 17.04 0.60
C VAL A 67 -1.93 16.51 1.60
N GLN A 68 -1.98 15.21 1.91
CA GLN A 68 -1.02 14.57 2.80
C GLN A 68 0.42 14.75 2.32
N GLN A 69 0.66 14.64 1.01
CA GLN A 69 2.00 14.80 0.48
C GLN A 69 2.49 16.24 0.49
N ALA A 70 1.60 17.19 0.20
CA ALA A 70 1.91 18.61 0.37
C ALA A 70 2.18 18.95 1.86
N ALA A 71 1.48 18.32 2.80
CA ALA A 71 1.71 18.48 4.23
C ALA A 71 3.07 17.93 4.68
N TYR A 72 3.49 16.76 4.17
CA TYR A 72 4.84 16.23 4.41
C TYR A 72 5.91 17.20 3.87
N GLN A 73 5.79 17.68 2.63
CA GLN A 73 6.76 18.63 2.07
C GLN A 73 6.77 19.99 2.79
N LEU A 74 5.61 20.45 3.29
CA LEU A 74 5.55 21.61 4.19
C LEU A 74 6.34 21.35 5.48
N GLY A 75 6.19 20.18 6.09
CA GLY A 75 6.99 19.76 7.25
C GLY A 75 8.49 19.77 6.96
N MET A 76 8.91 19.26 5.81
CA MET A 76 10.31 19.27 5.36
C MET A 76 10.87 20.69 5.25
N ARG A 77 10.14 21.59 4.59
CA ARG A 77 10.52 23.00 4.46
C ARG A 77 10.60 23.71 5.80
N LEU A 78 9.60 23.50 6.67
CA LEU A 78 9.59 24.10 8.00
C LEU A 78 10.83 23.68 8.79
N ASN A 79 11.33 22.47 8.59
CA ASN A 79 12.51 21.93 9.25
C ASN A 79 13.83 22.21 8.52
N ASP A 80 13.87 23.26 7.70
CA ASP A 80 15.07 23.72 6.98
C ASP A 80 15.68 22.65 6.05
N ARG A 81 14.84 21.72 5.56
CA ARG A 81 15.22 20.63 4.64
C ARG A 81 14.24 20.54 3.46
N PRO A 82 13.98 21.65 2.72
CA PRO A 82 13.06 21.63 1.58
C PRO A 82 13.50 20.63 0.50
N ILE A 83 12.53 20.11 -0.25
CA ILE A 83 12.80 19.30 -1.45
C ILE A 83 12.92 20.27 -2.63
N GLU A 84 14.15 20.68 -2.94
CA GLU A 84 14.44 21.73 -3.92
C GLU A 84 14.29 21.26 -5.37
N ASP A 85 14.67 20.01 -5.67
CA ASP A 85 14.60 19.47 -7.01
C ASP A 85 13.16 19.09 -7.40
N ALA A 86 12.72 19.57 -8.56
CA ALA A 86 11.37 19.30 -9.06
C ALA A 86 11.12 17.82 -9.39
N ARG A 87 12.16 17.10 -9.82
CA ARG A 87 12.15 15.67 -10.07
C ARG A 87 11.97 14.90 -8.76
N ASP A 88 12.60 15.31 -7.68
CA ASP A 88 12.39 14.70 -6.36
C ASP A 88 10.98 14.91 -5.83
N ARG A 89 10.41 16.12 -6.00
CA ARG A 89 9.00 16.36 -5.68
C ARG A 89 8.07 15.48 -6.51
N GLN A 90 8.37 15.29 -7.79
CA GLN A 90 7.60 14.40 -8.67
C GLN A 90 7.71 12.93 -8.25
N ARG A 91 8.90 12.44 -7.90
CA ARG A 91 9.12 11.07 -7.37
C ARG A 91 8.25 10.82 -6.14
N LEU A 92 8.25 11.77 -5.21
CA LEU A 92 7.43 11.76 -4.01
C LEU A 92 5.92 11.75 -4.31
N ALA A 93 5.46 12.52 -5.30
CA ALA A 93 4.08 12.54 -5.74
C ALA A 93 3.66 11.18 -6.37
N ASP A 94 4.50 10.63 -7.24
CA ASP A 94 4.29 9.35 -7.92
C ASP A 94 4.29 8.15 -6.96
N ALA A 95 5.19 8.17 -5.99
CA ALA A 95 5.24 7.19 -4.92
C ALA A 95 3.99 7.26 -4.03
N THR A 96 3.53 8.48 -3.69
CA THR A 96 2.29 8.65 -2.92
C THR A 96 1.06 8.18 -3.69
N ALA A 97 1.00 8.45 -5.01
CA ALA A 97 -0.07 7.92 -5.86
C ALA A 97 -0.08 6.39 -5.84
N THR A 98 1.09 5.75 -5.88
CA THR A 98 1.21 4.28 -5.79
C THR A 98 0.70 3.76 -4.45
N VAL A 99 1.13 4.36 -3.34
CA VAL A 99 0.65 4.03 -1.99
C VAL A 99 -0.88 4.16 -1.91
N HIS A 100 -1.43 5.25 -2.43
CA HIS A 100 -2.88 5.48 -2.45
C HIS A 100 -3.63 4.43 -3.28
N GLU A 101 -3.16 4.13 -4.48
CA GLU A 101 -3.74 3.11 -5.36
C GLU A 101 -3.72 1.71 -4.73
N THR A 102 -2.64 1.37 -4.02
CA THR A 102 -2.56 0.10 -3.27
C THR A 102 -3.60 0.07 -2.15
N ARG A 103 -3.76 1.16 -1.39
CA ARG A 103 -4.80 1.25 -0.34
C ARG A 103 -6.22 1.13 -0.91
N LEU A 104 -6.48 1.70 -2.09
CA LEU A 104 -7.76 1.54 -2.77
C LEU A 104 -7.99 0.11 -3.27
N ALA A 105 -6.94 -0.58 -3.70
CA ALA A 105 -7.06 -1.98 -4.11
C ALA A 105 -7.29 -2.92 -2.92
N LEU A 106 -6.59 -2.68 -1.81
CA LEU A 106 -6.77 -3.38 -0.54
C LEU A 106 -7.92 -2.78 0.29
N HIS A 107 -9.08 -2.67 -0.35
CA HIS A 107 -10.27 -2.01 0.17
C HIS A 107 -10.89 -2.68 1.40
N ARG A 108 -10.54 -3.94 1.69
CA ARG A 108 -10.97 -4.68 2.89
C ARG A 108 -9.99 -4.57 4.07
N GLY A 109 -8.84 -3.92 3.86
CA GLY A 109 -7.95 -3.51 4.95
C GLY A 109 -6.56 -4.14 4.92
N ARG A 110 -5.78 -3.81 5.95
CA ARG A 110 -4.35 -4.17 6.08
C ARG A 110 -4.07 -5.50 6.76
N GLY A 111 -5.06 -6.39 6.75
CA GLY A 111 -5.00 -7.62 7.51
C GLY A 111 -5.06 -7.35 9.00
N ASN A 112 -3.93 -7.43 9.68
CA ASN A 112 -3.80 -7.52 11.13
C ASN A 112 -3.72 -6.18 11.91
N VAL A 113 -4.03 -5.04 11.27
CA VAL A 113 -4.03 -3.74 11.97
C VAL A 113 -5.29 -3.56 12.81
N ASP A 114 -5.13 -3.26 14.10
CA ASP A 114 -6.21 -3.13 15.08
C ASP A 114 -7.37 -2.23 14.64
N SER A 115 -7.07 -1.06 14.04
CA SER A 115 -8.11 -0.16 13.55
C SER A 115 -8.96 -0.81 12.46
N ASP A 116 -8.33 -1.56 11.57
CA ASP A 116 -8.99 -2.19 10.44
C ASP A 116 -9.76 -3.43 10.92
N LEU A 117 -9.23 -4.16 11.90
CA LEU A 117 -9.92 -5.26 12.56
C LEU A 117 -11.20 -4.79 13.25
N ARG A 118 -11.15 -3.67 13.98
CA ARG A 118 -12.33 -3.09 14.64
C ARG A 118 -13.38 -2.64 13.63
N LEU A 119 -12.96 -1.98 12.54
CA LEU A 119 -13.88 -1.52 11.48
C LEU A 119 -14.48 -2.67 10.67
N SER A 120 -13.76 -3.78 10.52
CA SER A 120 -14.14 -4.93 9.71
C SER A 120 -14.80 -6.07 10.48
N ASN A 121 -14.90 -5.95 11.81
CA ASN A 121 -15.22 -7.07 12.70
C ASN A 121 -14.32 -8.30 12.45
N GLY A 122 -13.01 -8.06 12.33
CA GLY A 122 -11.99 -9.09 12.11
C GLY A 122 -11.82 -9.56 10.67
N ARG A 123 -12.73 -9.21 9.74
CA ARG A 123 -12.69 -9.71 8.35
C ARG A 123 -11.43 -9.30 7.58
N SER A 124 -10.83 -8.16 7.92
CA SER A 124 -9.56 -7.71 7.31
C SER A 124 -8.48 -8.80 7.43
N ALA A 125 -8.24 -9.34 8.62
CA ALA A 125 -7.27 -10.42 8.81
C ALA A 125 -7.73 -11.73 8.16
N THR A 126 -9.02 -12.06 8.21
CA THR A 126 -9.56 -13.26 7.54
C THR A 126 -9.22 -13.29 6.05
N TYR A 127 -9.41 -12.18 5.34
CA TYR A 127 -9.08 -12.07 3.92
C TYR A 127 -7.56 -12.09 3.66
N SER A 128 -6.75 -11.54 4.56
CA SER A 128 -5.28 -11.65 4.48
C SER A 128 -4.77 -13.06 4.76
N SER A 129 -5.42 -13.82 5.65
CA SER A 129 -5.07 -15.23 5.89
C SER A 129 -5.39 -16.09 4.68
N LEU A 130 -6.53 -15.83 4.03
CA LEU A 130 -6.90 -16.48 2.78
C LEU A 130 -5.88 -16.19 1.67
N SER A 131 -5.40 -14.95 1.53
CA SER A 131 -4.43 -14.61 0.48
C SER A 131 -3.12 -15.38 0.65
N TYR A 132 -2.65 -15.62 1.87
CA TYR A 132 -1.50 -16.50 2.10
C TYR A 132 -1.72 -17.90 1.55
N CYS A 133 -2.88 -18.53 1.77
CA CYS A 133 -3.15 -19.87 1.25
C CYS A 133 -3.14 -19.96 -0.28
N LEU A 134 -3.38 -18.85 -0.97
CA LEU A 134 -3.33 -18.79 -2.43
C LEU A 134 -1.93 -18.47 -2.97
N GLY A 135 -1.06 -17.83 -2.19
CA GLY A 135 0.20 -17.24 -2.69
C GLY A 135 1.46 -17.51 -1.87
N GLU A 136 1.45 -18.45 -0.92
CA GLU A 136 2.46 -18.62 0.15
C GLU A 136 3.93 -18.74 -0.31
N ASN A 137 4.19 -19.14 -1.56
CA ASN A 137 5.54 -19.51 -2.03
C ASN A 137 6.15 -18.60 -3.11
N ASP A 138 5.44 -17.55 -3.55
CA ASP A 138 5.92 -16.64 -4.60
C ASP A 138 5.34 -15.25 -4.37
N GLU A 139 6.20 -14.24 -4.29
CA GLU A 139 5.83 -12.85 -3.97
C GLU A 139 4.88 -12.22 -5.02
N ASN A 140 4.91 -12.68 -6.27
CA ASN A 140 3.93 -12.25 -7.28
C ASN A 140 2.55 -12.87 -7.02
N LEU A 141 2.52 -14.14 -6.62
CA LEU A 141 1.27 -14.82 -6.26
C LEU A 141 0.70 -14.25 -4.95
N LEU A 142 1.58 -13.93 -3.98
CA LEU A 142 1.23 -13.24 -2.75
C LEU A 142 0.60 -11.87 -3.05
N ALA A 143 1.24 -11.05 -3.87
CA ALA A 143 0.68 -9.75 -4.28
C ALA A 143 -0.65 -9.91 -5.04
N GLY A 144 -0.76 -10.88 -5.95
CA GLY A 144 -1.94 -11.12 -6.77
C GLY A 144 -3.14 -11.59 -5.95
N SER A 145 -2.89 -12.49 -4.99
CA SER A 145 -3.90 -12.99 -4.08
C SER A 145 -4.43 -11.94 -3.11
N ALA A 146 -3.58 -11.07 -2.53
CA ALA A 146 -4.05 -9.96 -1.72
C ALA A 146 -4.88 -8.95 -2.52
N LEU A 147 -4.51 -8.69 -3.78
CA LEU A 147 -5.30 -7.83 -4.66
C LEU A 147 -6.68 -8.42 -4.96
N ALA A 148 -6.76 -9.74 -5.20
CA ALA A 148 -8.04 -10.43 -5.41
C ALA A 148 -8.88 -10.53 -4.13
N ALA A 149 -8.25 -10.79 -2.99
CA ALA A 149 -8.90 -10.85 -1.68
C ALA A 149 -9.32 -9.47 -1.17
N GLY A 150 -8.68 -8.40 -1.64
CA GLY A 150 -8.90 -7.03 -1.20
C GLY A 150 -8.30 -6.70 0.16
N ALA A 151 -7.47 -7.57 0.75
CA ALA A 151 -6.79 -7.32 2.03
C ALA A 151 -5.39 -7.94 2.03
N GLY A 152 -4.46 -7.37 2.80
CA GLY A 152 -3.11 -7.92 2.94
C GLY A 152 -2.30 -7.29 4.08
N ASN A 153 -1.41 -8.08 4.68
CA ASN A 153 -0.46 -7.63 5.71
C ASN A 153 0.71 -6.82 5.11
N CYS A 154 1.72 -6.47 5.91
CA CYS A 154 2.85 -5.63 5.50
C CYS A 154 3.64 -6.20 4.31
N ASP A 155 3.88 -7.51 4.29
CA ASP A 155 4.51 -8.24 3.18
C ASP A 155 3.74 -8.09 1.87
N HIS A 156 2.43 -8.34 1.87
CA HIS A 156 1.56 -8.15 0.72
C HIS A 156 1.59 -6.71 0.23
N ASN A 157 1.50 -5.74 1.15
CA ASN A 157 1.57 -4.31 0.82
C ASN A 157 2.91 -3.93 0.19
N ALA A 158 4.02 -4.42 0.74
CA ALA A 158 5.35 -4.21 0.20
C ALA A 158 5.46 -4.83 -1.20
N ALA A 159 5.09 -6.09 -1.37
CA ALA A 159 5.11 -6.79 -2.65
C ALA A 159 4.29 -6.05 -3.72
N ILE A 160 3.07 -5.60 -3.40
CA ILE A 160 2.22 -4.83 -4.30
C ILE A 160 2.86 -3.49 -4.66
N ASN A 161 3.37 -2.73 -3.69
CA ASN A 161 3.99 -1.42 -3.96
C ASN A 161 5.24 -1.56 -4.83
N THR A 162 6.11 -2.53 -4.54
CA THR A 162 7.33 -2.84 -5.32
C THR A 162 7.01 -3.04 -6.80
N ARG A 163 5.93 -3.76 -7.10
CA ARG A 163 5.51 -4.10 -8.47
C ARG A 163 4.72 -2.97 -9.12
N ARG A 164 3.76 -2.39 -8.41
CA ARG A 164 2.87 -1.35 -8.94
C ARG A 164 3.60 -0.05 -9.23
N HIS A 165 4.68 0.26 -8.51
CA HIS A 165 5.49 1.44 -8.79
C HIS A 165 6.27 1.36 -10.11
N ALA A 166 6.42 0.18 -10.71
CA ALA A 166 7.25 -0.07 -11.89
C ALA A 166 7.02 0.92 -13.05
N VAL A 167 5.75 1.25 -13.33
CA VAL A 167 5.37 2.15 -14.44
C VAL A 167 5.76 3.61 -14.19
N ARG A 168 6.11 3.96 -12.96
CA ARG A 168 6.53 5.31 -12.52
C ARG A 168 8.02 5.40 -12.26
N MET A 169 8.73 4.27 -12.29
CA MET A 169 10.18 4.25 -12.13
C MET A 169 10.86 5.01 -13.28
N GLU A 170 11.93 5.70 -12.92
CA GLU A 170 12.85 6.27 -13.90
C GLU A 170 13.81 5.20 -14.40
N ASP A 171 14.36 5.42 -15.59
CA ASP A 171 15.34 4.50 -16.16
C ASP A 171 16.62 4.51 -15.31
N GLY A 172 17.08 3.31 -14.93
CA GLY A 172 18.19 3.12 -13.99
C GLY A 172 17.79 3.10 -12.51
N GLY A 173 16.55 3.43 -12.16
CA GLY A 173 16.03 3.28 -10.80
C GLY A 173 15.83 1.82 -10.41
N GLN A 174 15.79 1.55 -9.10
CA GLN A 174 15.61 0.22 -8.53
C GLN A 174 14.46 0.22 -7.52
N MET A 175 13.63 -0.81 -7.56
CA MET A 175 12.65 -1.11 -6.52
C MET A 175 13.13 -2.27 -5.67
N MET A 176 12.95 -2.14 -4.35
CA MET A 176 13.35 -3.15 -3.38
C MET A 176 12.20 -3.46 -2.43
N THR A 177 12.08 -4.73 -2.05
CA THR A 177 11.30 -5.13 -0.87
C THR A 177 12.28 -5.27 0.29
N VAL A 178 12.10 -4.46 1.35
CA VAL A 178 12.98 -4.43 2.52
C VAL A 178 12.27 -5.06 3.70
N ARG A 179 12.94 -6.02 4.36
CA ARG A 179 12.52 -6.60 5.63
C ARG A 179 13.31 -5.96 6.76
N ASP A 180 12.60 -5.44 7.75
CA ASP A 180 13.14 -4.98 9.03
C ASP A 180 12.88 -6.04 10.11
N TYR A 181 13.94 -6.61 10.67
CA TYR A 181 13.84 -7.66 11.69
C TYR A 181 13.54 -7.13 13.08
N GLU A 182 13.93 -5.89 13.38
CA GLU A 182 13.69 -5.26 14.67
C GLU A 182 12.24 -4.81 14.79
N GLN A 183 11.69 -4.26 13.71
CA GLN A 183 10.29 -3.87 13.63
C GLN A 183 9.35 -5.02 13.23
N THR A 184 9.90 -6.16 12.77
CA THR A 184 9.14 -7.26 12.15
C THR A 184 8.19 -6.75 11.07
N HIS A 185 8.72 -5.94 10.15
CA HIS A 185 7.95 -5.21 9.15
C HIS A 185 8.57 -5.32 7.76
N LEU A 186 7.74 -5.29 6.72
CA LEU A 186 8.19 -5.25 5.32
C LEU A 186 7.61 -4.01 4.65
N TYR A 187 8.45 -3.32 3.87
CA TYR A 187 8.07 -2.14 3.10
C TYR A 187 8.78 -2.09 1.75
N ALA A 188 8.21 -1.34 0.81
CA ALA A 188 8.84 -1.12 -0.50
C ALA A 188 9.72 0.15 -0.45
N LEU A 189 10.87 0.08 -1.11
CA LEU A 189 11.86 1.16 -1.19
C LEU A 189 12.23 1.41 -2.65
N TYR A 190 12.01 2.64 -3.12
CA TYR A 190 12.46 3.09 -4.42
C TYR A 190 13.80 3.81 -4.30
N GLN A 191 14.81 3.32 -5.01
CA GLN A 191 16.10 3.98 -5.20
C GLN A 191 16.12 4.63 -6.59
N PRO A 192 16.11 5.97 -6.70
CA PRO A 192 16.26 6.65 -7.99
C PRO A 192 17.63 6.38 -8.65
N PRO A 193 17.76 6.58 -9.98
CA PRO A 193 19.03 6.41 -10.69
C PRO A 193 20.10 7.41 -10.22
N SER A 194 21.31 6.90 -9.94
CA SER A 194 22.58 7.60 -9.66
C SER A 194 22.46 9.09 -9.27
N SER A 195 22.46 9.36 -7.97
CA SER A 195 23.03 10.57 -7.39
C SER A 195 24.37 10.21 -6.75
N ALA A 196 25.36 11.08 -6.88
CA ALA A 196 26.72 10.88 -6.37
C ALA A 196 26.84 11.01 -4.84
N GLU A 197 25.73 11.20 -4.13
CA GLU A 197 25.63 11.19 -2.68
C GLU A 197 24.31 10.51 -2.27
N GLU A 198 24.19 10.23 -0.97
CA GLU A 198 23.11 9.67 -0.16
C GLU A 198 21.72 10.35 -0.33
N GLU A 199 21.30 10.66 -1.54
CA GLU A 199 20.07 11.37 -1.83
C GLU A 199 18.90 10.40 -2.00
N SER A 200 18.34 10.13 -0.83
CA SER A 200 16.92 10.02 -0.51
C SER A 200 16.13 8.93 -1.25
N PRO A 201 16.41 7.64 -0.96
CA PRO A 201 15.48 6.55 -1.25
C PRO A 201 14.07 6.90 -0.75
N VAL A 202 13.05 6.53 -1.51
CA VAL A 202 11.65 6.82 -1.18
C VAL A 202 10.99 5.57 -0.62
N VAL A 203 10.41 5.67 0.57
CA VAL A 203 9.63 4.61 1.22
C VAL A 203 8.20 4.64 0.69
N LEU A 204 7.73 3.50 0.19
CA LEU A 204 6.36 3.25 -0.24
C LEU A 204 5.71 2.24 0.71
N ASP A 205 5.03 2.74 1.72
CA ASP A 205 4.38 1.90 2.72
C ASP A 205 2.87 2.17 2.79
N SER A 206 2.11 1.29 2.14
CA SER A 206 0.64 1.32 2.16
C SER A 206 0.04 0.60 3.36
N TRP A 207 0.85 -0.11 4.16
CA TRP A 207 0.43 -0.70 5.43
C TRP A 207 0.49 0.35 6.56
N ALA A 208 1.54 1.18 6.61
CA ALA A 208 1.63 2.33 7.50
C ALA A 208 0.64 3.45 7.13
N ASP A 209 0.44 4.42 8.03
CA ASP A 209 -0.36 5.64 7.82
C ASP A 209 0.51 6.77 7.22
N GLY A 210 -0.06 7.60 6.34
CA GLY A 210 0.64 8.74 5.70
C GLY A 210 1.05 8.54 4.23
N PRO A 211 1.70 9.52 3.60
CA PRO A 211 2.11 9.48 2.20
C PRO A 211 3.43 8.72 2.00
N ALA A 212 3.96 8.66 0.77
CA ALA A 212 5.33 8.21 0.56
C ALA A 212 6.32 9.28 1.04
N VAL A 213 7.42 8.86 1.66
CA VAL A 213 8.39 9.77 2.32
C VAL A 213 9.81 9.40 1.95
N LEU A 214 10.75 10.32 2.15
CA LEU A 214 12.16 9.96 2.07
C LEU A 214 12.53 9.05 3.24
N LEU A 215 13.40 8.06 2.98
CA LEU A 215 13.83 7.08 3.97
C LEU A 215 14.36 7.74 5.24
N ARG A 216 15.15 8.80 5.12
CA ARG A 216 15.71 9.57 6.24
C ARG A 216 14.67 10.20 7.18
N ASP A 217 13.44 10.38 6.70
CA ASP A 217 12.33 10.98 7.43
C ASP A 217 11.28 9.93 7.84
N SER A 218 11.53 8.66 7.49
CA SER A 218 10.64 7.55 7.79
C SER A 218 10.88 6.98 9.19
N HIS A 219 9.90 6.26 9.70
CA HIS A 219 10.01 5.46 10.92
C HIS A 219 11.14 4.42 10.86
N TRP A 220 11.58 4.05 9.64
CA TRP A 220 12.58 3.02 9.35
C TRP A 220 14.00 3.57 9.23
N ALA A 221 14.18 4.90 9.34
CA ALA A 221 15.47 5.55 9.12
C ALA A 221 16.59 5.01 10.03
N GLY A 222 16.26 4.73 11.29
CA GLY A 222 17.24 4.31 12.30
C GLY A 222 17.65 2.83 12.23
N THR A 223 16.86 2.00 11.57
CA THR A 223 17.06 0.54 11.46
C THR A 223 17.60 0.13 10.09
N TYR A 224 17.40 0.96 9.07
CA TYR A 224 17.87 0.68 7.72
C TYR A 224 19.39 0.54 7.65
N GLY A 225 19.85 -0.55 7.04
CA GLY A 225 21.26 -0.91 6.92
C GLY A 225 21.86 -1.60 8.16
N THR A 226 21.17 -1.60 9.31
CA THR A 226 21.64 -2.25 10.54
C THR A 226 20.87 -3.52 10.86
N SER A 227 19.54 -3.46 10.81
CA SER A 227 18.63 -4.56 11.15
C SER A 227 17.69 -4.92 9.99
N THR A 228 18.07 -4.53 8.76
CA THR A 228 17.29 -4.77 7.55
C THR A 228 17.97 -5.70 6.56
N ASN A 229 17.18 -6.43 5.76
CA ASN A 229 17.64 -7.15 4.57
C ASN A 229 16.78 -6.80 3.36
N VAL A 230 17.41 -6.66 2.20
CA VAL A 230 16.69 -6.57 0.91
C VAL A 230 16.36 -7.99 0.45
N ILE A 231 15.08 -8.31 0.33
CA ILE A 231 14.62 -9.66 -0.03
C ILE A 231 14.21 -9.79 -1.50
N GLU A 232 13.85 -8.68 -2.14
CA GLU A 232 13.62 -8.59 -3.58
C GLU A 232 14.27 -7.31 -4.10
N HIS A 233 14.75 -7.37 -5.35
CA HIS A 233 15.36 -6.24 -6.03
C HIS A 233 15.01 -6.29 -7.52
N PHE A 234 14.44 -5.21 -8.04
CA PHE A 234 13.99 -5.10 -9.42
C PHE A 234 14.52 -3.83 -10.07
N ASN A 235 15.11 -3.99 -11.26
CA ASN A 235 15.17 -2.87 -12.20
C ASN A 235 13.77 -2.65 -12.81
N LYS A 236 13.60 -1.57 -13.57
CA LYS A 236 12.30 -1.21 -14.15
C LYS A 236 11.68 -2.31 -15.04
N PRO A 237 12.38 -2.90 -16.04
CA PRO A 237 11.85 -4.03 -16.80
C PRO A 237 11.39 -5.20 -15.93
N ASP A 238 12.20 -5.62 -14.94
CA ASP A 238 11.89 -6.76 -14.08
C ASP A 238 10.68 -6.47 -13.18
N ALA A 239 10.54 -5.21 -12.72
CA ALA A 239 9.38 -4.77 -11.94
C ALA A 239 8.09 -4.75 -12.79
N ILE A 240 8.17 -4.37 -14.08
CA ILE A 240 7.04 -4.40 -15.01
C ILE A 240 6.59 -5.86 -15.25
N ASP A 241 7.54 -6.76 -15.45
CA ASP A 241 7.29 -8.18 -15.64
C ASP A 241 6.68 -8.84 -14.37
N ALA A 242 7.20 -8.50 -13.19
CA ALA A 242 6.62 -8.90 -11.91
C ALA A 242 5.18 -8.37 -11.70
N LEU A 243 4.91 -7.13 -12.12
CA LEU A 243 3.56 -6.56 -12.12
C LEU A 243 2.62 -7.31 -13.08
N ALA A 244 3.11 -7.70 -14.26
CA ALA A 244 2.33 -8.47 -15.23
C ALA A 244 1.95 -9.85 -14.66
N ARG A 245 2.90 -10.59 -14.08
CA ARG A 245 2.62 -11.87 -13.40
C ARG A 245 1.61 -11.75 -12.26
N THR A 246 1.77 -10.72 -11.43
CA THR A 246 0.87 -10.42 -10.32
C THR A 246 -0.57 -10.20 -10.80
N ASN A 247 -0.75 -9.44 -11.88
CA ASN A 247 -2.06 -9.18 -12.45
C ASN A 247 -2.65 -10.42 -13.15
N ALA A 248 -1.82 -11.25 -13.78
CA ALA A 248 -2.26 -12.50 -14.39
C ALA A 248 -2.83 -13.45 -13.33
N PHE A 249 -2.10 -13.64 -12.23
CA PHE A 249 -2.56 -14.49 -11.12
C PHE A 249 -3.82 -13.94 -10.44
N ARG A 250 -3.88 -12.62 -10.22
CA ARG A 250 -5.10 -11.97 -9.75
C ARG A 250 -6.29 -12.28 -10.66
N ALA A 251 -6.11 -12.17 -11.97
CA ALA A 251 -7.18 -12.43 -12.95
C ALA A 251 -7.65 -13.89 -12.91
N GLU A 252 -6.75 -14.86 -12.70
CA GLU A 252 -7.13 -16.27 -12.51
C GLU A 252 -8.01 -16.45 -11.27
N ILE A 253 -7.69 -15.81 -10.13
CA ILE A 253 -8.52 -15.88 -8.91
C ILE A 253 -9.90 -15.21 -9.15
N GLU A 254 -9.94 -14.13 -9.90
CA GLU A 254 -11.17 -13.36 -10.15
C GLU A 254 -12.08 -14.01 -11.20
N ASP A 255 -11.57 -14.85 -12.08
CA ASP A 255 -12.32 -15.51 -13.16
C ASP A 255 -13.12 -16.73 -12.66
N PRO A 256 -14.47 -16.69 -12.68
CA PRO A 256 -15.32 -17.80 -12.21
C PRO A 256 -15.16 -19.12 -12.96
N GLN A 257 -14.47 -19.13 -14.11
CA GLN A 257 -14.24 -20.33 -14.91
C GLN A 257 -12.98 -21.11 -14.52
N THR A 258 -12.18 -20.61 -13.56
CA THR A 258 -10.93 -21.27 -13.16
C THR A 258 -11.11 -22.11 -11.90
N ASP A 259 -10.32 -23.17 -11.80
CA ASP A 259 -10.22 -23.97 -10.56
C ASP A 259 -9.69 -23.13 -9.39
N LEU A 260 -8.85 -22.13 -9.68
CA LEU A 260 -8.29 -21.24 -8.67
C LEU A 260 -9.37 -20.35 -8.05
N HIS A 261 -10.32 -19.86 -8.83
CA HIS A 261 -11.49 -19.15 -8.32
C HIS A 261 -12.34 -20.05 -7.42
N ALA A 262 -12.64 -21.28 -7.87
CA ALA A 262 -13.40 -22.24 -7.08
C ALA A 262 -12.72 -22.51 -5.72
N ASN A 263 -11.42 -22.79 -5.72
CA ASN A 263 -10.62 -22.94 -4.50
C ASN A 263 -10.66 -21.68 -3.61
N ALA A 264 -10.53 -20.48 -4.19
CA ALA A 264 -10.63 -19.23 -3.44
C ALA A 264 -12.00 -19.04 -2.76
N ARG A 265 -13.11 -19.45 -3.39
CA ARG A 265 -14.46 -19.44 -2.78
C ARG A 265 -14.61 -20.45 -1.65
N GLU A 266 -14.03 -21.65 -1.80
CA GLU A 266 -14.03 -22.66 -0.74
C GLU A 266 -13.22 -22.19 0.48
N LEU A 267 -12.02 -21.66 0.26
CA LEU A 267 -11.20 -21.05 1.30
C LEU A 267 -11.94 -19.88 1.96
N GLU A 268 -12.58 -18.99 1.20
CA GLU A 268 -13.34 -17.88 1.75
C GLU A 268 -14.44 -18.37 2.71
N THR A 269 -15.17 -19.41 2.31
CA THR A 269 -16.20 -20.04 3.15
C THR A 269 -15.58 -20.61 4.44
N ALA A 270 -14.46 -21.32 4.35
CA ALA A 270 -13.79 -21.94 5.50
C ALA A 270 -13.23 -20.90 6.48
N PHE A 271 -12.59 -19.84 5.96
CA PHE A 271 -11.99 -18.78 6.76
C PHE A 271 -13.03 -17.88 7.43
N LEU A 272 -14.15 -17.58 6.75
CA LEU A 272 -15.25 -16.82 7.34
C LEU A 272 -15.98 -17.58 8.45
N ALA A 273 -15.99 -18.92 8.38
CA ALA A 273 -16.55 -19.75 9.45
C ALA A 273 -15.68 -19.76 10.72
N ASN A 274 -14.36 -19.58 10.58
CA ASN A 274 -13.38 -19.63 11.68
C ASN A 274 -12.38 -18.47 11.60
N PRO A 275 -12.80 -17.21 11.85
CA PRO A 275 -11.91 -16.07 11.76
C PRO A 275 -10.83 -16.12 12.85
N ALA A 276 -9.56 -16.04 12.43
CA ALA A 276 -8.41 -15.99 13.33
C ALA A 276 -7.52 -14.79 12.96
N PRO A 277 -7.51 -13.70 13.75
CA PRO A 277 -6.85 -12.46 13.34
C PRO A 277 -5.32 -12.49 13.39
N GLY A 278 -4.70 -13.57 13.89
CA GLY A 278 -3.26 -13.67 14.05
C GLY A 278 -2.69 -12.61 15.00
N ASP A 279 -1.44 -12.23 14.77
CA ASP A 279 -0.75 -11.19 15.55
C ASP A 279 -1.30 -9.80 15.23
N ILE A 280 -1.97 -9.18 16.20
CA ILE A 280 -2.57 -7.85 16.05
C ILE A 280 -1.50 -6.75 16.19
N ARG A 281 -1.52 -5.78 15.27
CA ARG A 281 -0.60 -4.63 15.28
C ARG A 281 -1.35 -3.32 15.44
N THR A 282 -0.77 -2.38 16.17
CA THR A 282 -1.27 -0.99 16.20
C THR A 282 -0.97 -0.31 14.87
N ALA A 283 -1.84 0.62 14.45
CA ALA A 283 -1.52 1.49 13.33
C ALA A 283 -0.24 2.28 13.62
N MET A 284 0.61 2.44 12.60
CA MET A 284 1.91 3.12 12.71
C MET A 284 2.03 4.17 11.62
N PRO A 285 2.46 5.40 11.95
CA PRO A 285 2.79 6.40 10.93
C PRO A 285 4.09 6.05 10.23
N VAL A 286 4.13 6.28 8.92
CA VAL A 286 5.36 6.14 8.11
C VAL A 286 6.37 7.26 8.41
N ILE A 287 5.89 8.43 8.82
CA ILE A 287 6.73 9.59 9.16
C ILE A 287 7.31 9.42 10.57
N ALA A 288 8.61 9.69 10.74
CA ALA A 288 9.27 9.65 12.02
C ALA A 288 8.64 10.65 13.03
N PRO A 289 8.49 10.27 14.31
CA PRO A 289 7.80 11.09 15.31
C PRO A 289 8.49 12.44 15.56
N ASP A 290 9.82 12.50 15.44
CA ASP A 290 10.57 13.75 15.63
C ASP A 290 10.26 14.80 14.55
N LEU A 291 10.08 14.37 13.30
CA LEU A 291 9.68 15.27 12.22
C LEU A 291 8.27 15.82 12.45
N ALA A 292 7.32 14.97 12.85
CA ALA A 292 5.95 15.38 13.15
C ALA A 292 5.90 16.39 14.32
N LYS A 293 6.61 16.10 15.42
CA LYS A 293 6.71 16.98 16.58
C LYS A 293 7.33 18.33 16.22
N SER A 294 8.45 18.33 15.52
CA SER A 294 9.14 19.56 15.13
C SER A 294 8.29 20.41 14.17
N THR A 295 7.61 19.77 13.20
CA THR A 295 6.69 20.46 12.28
C THR A 295 5.59 21.20 13.04
N ARG A 296 4.91 20.53 13.98
CA ARG A 296 3.88 21.12 14.84
C ARG A 296 4.41 22.33 15.62
N GLN A 297 5.58 22.20 16.23
CA GLN A 297 6.21 23.29 17.00
C GLN A 297 6.59 24.48 16.11
N ARG A 298 7.10 24.23 14.90
CA ARG A 298 7.51 25.29 13.98
C ARG A 298 6.31 26.01 13.38
N LEU A 299 5.22 25.30 13.04
CA LEU A 299 3.97 25.93 12.61
C LEU A 299 3.48 26.96 13.62
N GLN A 300 3.52 26.62 14.91
CA GLN A 300 3.07 27.51 15.99
C GLN A 300 3.80 28.86 16.06
N LYS A 301 5.04 28.95 15.54
CA LYS A 301 5.84 30.19 15.51
C LYS A 301 5.38 31.20 14.47
N TYR A 302 4.61 30.77 13.46
CA TYR A 302 4.18 31.62 12.37
C TYR A 302 2.76 32.17 12.60
N SER A 303 2.51 33.38 12.08
CA SER A 303 1.16 33.96 12.04
C SER A 303 0.23 33.11 11.15
N PRO A 304 -1.10 33.13 11.36
CA PRO A 304 -2.05 32.40 10.51
C PRO A 304 -1.88 32.70 9.02
N ARG A 305 -1.73 33.98 8.66
CA ARG A 305 -1.50 34.41 7.28
C ARG A 305 -0.22 33.83 6.68
N THR A 306 0.85 33.73 7.47
CA THR A 306 2.11 33.13 7.02
C THR A 306 1.96 31.61 6.82
N ARG A 307 1.23 30.92 7.70
CA ARG A 307 0.96 29.48 7.57
C ARG A 307 0.18 29.18 6.29
N GLU A 308 -0.86 29.95 6.01
CA GLU A 308 -1.65 29.82 4.77
C GLU A 308 -0.80 30.00 3.52
N ALA A 309 0.07 31.01 3.52
CA ALA A 309 0.99 31.25 2.41
C ALA A 309 1.98 30.09 2.21
N LEU A 310 2.55 29.55 3.31
CA LEU A 310 3.44 28.39 3.26
C LEU A 310 2.73 27.13 2.76
N ALA A 311 1.50 26.88 3.20
CA ALA A 311 0.71 25.73 2.75
C ALA A 311 0.33 25.83 1.26
N ALA A 312 -0.07 27.01 0.80
CA ALA A 312 -0.34 27.26 -0.62
C ALA A 312 0.92 27.04 -1.47
N ASP A 313 2.08 27.49 -0.98
CA ASP A 313 3.34 27.32 -1.68
C ASP A 313 3.79 25.86 -1.73
N ALA A 314 3.63 25.11 -0.62
CA ALA A 314 3.89 23.67 -0.58
C ALA A 314 3.02 22.91 -1.59
N ALA A 315 1.74 23.24 -1.72
CA ALA A 315 0.85 22.65 -2.73
C ALA A 315 1.33 22.93 -4.15
N ARG A 316 1.75 24.17 -4.44
CA ARG A 316 2.26 24.56 -5.76
C ARG A 316 3.54 23.81 -6.11
N GLN A 317 4.49 23.77 -5.18
CA GLN A 317 5.78 23.10 -5.40
C GLN A 317 5.62 21.59 -5.56
N ALA A 318 4.80 20.95 -4.72
CA ALA A 318 4.60 19.50 -4.75
C ALA A 318 3.97 19.00 -6.06
N TYR A 319 3.09 19.80 -6.68
CA TYR A 319 2.29 19.38 -7.84
C TYR A 319 2.48 20.23 -9.09
N GLY A 320 3.50 21.11 -9.11
CA GLY A 320 3.80 21.99 -10.24
C GLY A 320 2.61 22.87 -10.65
N LEU A 321 1.84 23.36 -9.68
CA LEU A 321 0.68 24.21 -9.95
C LEU A 321 1.13 25.63 -10.29
N ASP A 322 0.42 26.26 -11.23
CA ASP A 322 0.69 27.62 -11.69
C ASP A 322 0.60 28.65 -10.54
N GLU A 323 1.60 29.53 -10.43
CA GLU A 323 1.63 30.60 -9.43
C GLU A 323 0.45 31.58 -9.59
N ALA A 324 -0.02 31.77 -10.83
CA ALA A 324 -1.17 32.62 -11.12
C ALA A 324 -2.50 32.01 -10.66
N GLN A 325 -2.53 30.70 -10.37
CA GLN A 325 -3.75 30.03 -9.91
C GLN A 325 -3.85 30.05 -8.38
N PRO A 326 -4.88 30.71 -7.82
CA PRO A 326 -5.09 30.69 -6.37
C PRO A 326 -5.43 29.28 -5.88
N ILE A 327 -4.71 28.81 -4.87
CA ILE A 327 -5.05 27.58 -4.13
C ILE A 327 -6.30 27.85 -3.28
N SER A 328 -7.24 26.90 -3.26
CA SER A 328 -8.47 27.09 -2.48
C SER A 328 -8.15 27.17 -0.97
N PRO A 329 -8.84 28.05 -0.21
CA PRO A 329 -8.67 28.12 1.26
C PRO A 329 -8.96 26.78 1.97
N ARG A 330 -9.85 25.96 1.39
CA ARG A 330 -10.13 24.61 1.89
C ARG A 330 -8.92 23.70 1.75
N THR A 331 -8.21 23.77 0.62
CA THR A 331 -6.98 23.00 0.38
C THR A 331 -5.89 23.43 1.35
N THR A 332 -5.64 24.73 1.53
CA THR A 332 -4.61 25.21 2.47
C THR A 332 -4.93 24.84 3.90
N THR A 333 -6.20 24.90 4.31
CA THR A 333 -6.65 24.46 5.64
C THR A 333 -6.36 22.97 5.84
N ALA A 334 -6.74 22.13 4.88
CA ALA A 334 -6.50 20.68 4.96
C ALA A 334 -5.01 20.33 5.04
N ILE A 335 -4.15 21.03 4.29
CA ILE A 335 -2.69 20.85 4.36
C ILE A 335 -2.16 21.21 5.75
N LEU A 336 -2.64 22.30 6.34
CA LEU A 336 -2.22 22.71 7.69
C LEU A 336 -2.70 21.73 8.75
N GLU A 337 -3.94 21.26 8.65
CA GLU A 337 -4.50 20.24 9.54
C GLU A 337 -3.67 18.96 9.51
N ASP A 338 -3.32 18.47 8.32
CA ASP A 338 -2.46 17.29 8.13
C ASP A 338 -1.02 17.54 8.60
N ALA A 339 -0.45 18.73 8.36
CA ALA A 339 0.89 19.07 8.80
C ALA A 339 1.01 19.15 10.34
N GLU A 340 -0.06 19.50 11.05
CA GLU A 340 -0.12 19.45 12.51
C GLU A 340 -0.19 18.02 13.07
N ARG A 341 -0.52 17.03 12.22
CA ARG A 341 -0.72 15.61 12.60
C ARG A 341 -0.01 14.63 11.67
N LEU A 342 1.21 14.95 11.22
CA LEU A 342 1.98 14.05 10.33
C LEU A 342 2.15 12.62 10.88
N ASP A 343 2.05 12.45 12.20
CA ASP A 343 2.08 11.18 12.94
C ASP A 343 0.71 10.47 13.06
N ALA A 344 -0.36 11.02 12.50
CA ALA A 344 -1.73 10.51 12.61
C ALA A 344 -2.58 10.83 11.35
N LEU A 345 -2.01 10.60 10.17
CA LEU A 345 -2.66 10.89 8.88
C LEU A 345 -3.68 9.80 8.50
N GLY A 346 -4.81 10.22 7.95
CA GLY A 346 -5.92 9.34 7.59
C GLY A 346 -5.66 8.46 6.35
N ARG A 347 -6.59 7.54 6.09
CA ARG A 347 -6.59 6.63 4.94
C ARG A 347 -7.94 6.62 4.24
N PRO A 348 -8.04 6.10 3.00
CA PRO A 348 -9.33 5.79 2.39
C PRO A 348 -10.16 4.86 3.29
N PRO A 349 -11.50 5.02 3.31
CA PRO A 349 -12.37 4.13 4.08
C PRO A 349 -12.35 2.71 3.50
N LEU A 350 -12.65 1.72 4.35
CA LEU A 350 -12.85 0.34 3.91
C LEU A 350 -14.18 0.20 3.17
N SER A 351 -14.24 -0.74 2.22
CA SER A 351 -15.49 -1.17 1.55
C SER A 351 -15.64 -2.68 1.64
N TRP A 352 -16.88 -3.18 1.75
CA TRP A 352 -17.19 -4.58 2.05
C TRP A 352 -18.12 -5.22 1.04
#